data_AF-A0A1Q6RT69-F1
#
_entry.id   AF-A0A1Q6RT69-F1
#
_cell.length_a   1.000
_cell.length_b   1.000
_cell.length_c   1.000
_cell.angle_alpha   90.00
_cell.angle_beta   90.00
_cell.angle_gamma   90.00
#
_symmetry.space_group_name_H-M   'P 1'
#
loop_
_entity.id
_entity.type
_entity.pdbx_description
1 polymer ?
#
loop_
_entity_poly.entity_id
_entity_poly.type
_entity_poly.pdbx_seq_one_letter_code
_entity_poly.pdbx_strand_id
1 'polypeptide(L)'
;MDSDILTIKGHMKTIKGHMKEEANNDYQGMSIDGIGITVYATQAKGEYDSTRNDYDENATYPTGATIVGLNGTYDSLTAAMVAWRESKNILTTGGNMGGHPAELTSVDTISWVISGSVGTGDGTGVVGTSGSLLSGGYIYPGIAINNVYIKGVNNAELKNEIGGDYVLSSGGKNVVYDGITFPEYVSFNSKAENVTFKNCTFKGGLKVMQAANVTVDNCKFEGDGTKDYAFFAQNSTMESVVFTKNEVSKFQRGINVQDFSKTANVTISGNTIKDIIGKTENGATYGSAIQLTNAKTFTVTNNTISDVAVNALHIYNGCAADSIVINENDITAAYLCWNEANYTNVTSSDNTVNVTNRNQCVTKDGAKPSSFTLN
;
A
#
# COMPACT_ATOMS: atom_id res chain seq x y z
N MET A 1 21.23 -10.82 55.04
CA MET A 1 21.42 -11.53 53.77
C MET A 1 20.77 -10.67 52.71
N ASP A 2 21.66 -10.16 51.87
CA ASP A 2 21.57 -9.27 50.72
C ASP A 2 20.20 -8.85 50.16
N SER A 3 20.02 -7.52 50.11
CA SER A 3 19.09 -6.87 49.20
C SER A 3 19.73 -6.83 47.81
N ASP A 4 19.30 -7.73 46.92
CA ASP A 4 19.70 -7.69 45.52
C ASP A 4 19.15 -6.42 44.86
N ILE A 5 20.04 -5.46 44.62
CA ILE A 5 19.79 -4.33 43.72
C ILE A 5 19.83 -4.88 42.31
N LEU A 6 18.65 -5.14 41.74
CA LEU A 6 18.49 -5.49 40.34
C LEU A 6 18.90 -4.28 39.48
N THR A 7 20.14 -4.28 38.99
CA THR A 7 20.63 -3.28 38.04
C THR A 7 20.14 -3.67 36.65
N ILE A 8 19.00 -3.14 36.23
CA ILE A 8 18.53 -3.27 34.84
C ILE A 8 19.46 -2.43 33.96
N LYS A 9 20.39 -3.08 33.25
CA LYS A 9 21.16 -2.44 32.17
C LYS A 9 20.26 -2.27 30.95
N GLY A 10 19.42 -1.23 30.97
CA GLY A 10 18.84 -0.72 29.74
C GLY A 10 19.98 -0.31 28.79
N HIS A 11 19.94 -0.77 27.54
CA HIS A 11 20.78 -0.18 26.51
C HIS A 11 20.36 1.29 26.37
N MET A 12 21.08 2.21 27.01
CA MET A 12 20.88 3.63 26.80
C MET A 12 21.08 3.92 25.30
N LYS A 13 19.97 4.12 24.59
CA LYS A 13 20.00 4.69 23.25
C LYS A 13 20.04 6.19 23.43
N THR A 14 21.25 6.75 23.40
CA THR A 14 21.43 8.19 23.44
C THR A 14 21.16 8.76 22.05
N ILE A 15 20.11 9.56 21.92
CA ILE A 15 19.95 10.45 20.76
C ILE A 15 20.92 11.61 21.00
N LYS A 16 21.88 11.79 20.08
CA LYS A 16 22.81 12.92 20.09
C LYS A 16 22.56 13.75 18.84
N GLY A 17 22.21 15.00 19.01
CA GLY A 17 22.39 16.00 17.95
C GLY A 17 23.86 16.37 17.89
N HIS A 18 24.47 16.32 16.71
CA HIS A 18 25.81 16.84 16.48
C HIS A 18 25.70 18.14 15.69
N MET A 19 26.27 19.22 16.22
CA MET A 19 26.28 20.52 15.53
C MET A 19 27.22 20.48 14.33
N LYS A 20 26.98 21.35 13.34
CA LYS A 20 27.97 21.64 12.31
C LYS A 20 29.05 22.52 12.95
N GLU A 21 30.31 22.09 12.93
CA GLU A 21 31.43 22.72 13.68
C GLU A 21 31.69 24.18 13.30
N GLU A 22 31.18 24.62 12.15
CA GLU A 22 31.33 25.96 11.60
C GLU A 22 30.21 26.93 12.06
N ALA A 23 29.18 26.43 12.74
CA ALA A 23 28.07 27.27 13.21
C ALA A 23 28.46 28.01 14.50
N ASN A 24 28.47 29.34 14.46
CA ASN A 24 28.62 30.19 15.65
C ASN A 24 27.46 29.99 16.65
N ASN A 25 27.55 30.63 17.83
CA ASN A 25 26.66 30.51 19.00
C ASN A 25 25.18 30.96 18.80
N ASP A 26 24.69 31.03 17.56
CA ASP A 26 23.36 31.56 17.19
C ASP A 26 22.17 30.67 17.63
N TYR A 27 22.44 29.52 18.26
CA TYR A 27 21.44 28.50 18.59
C TYR A 27 21.31 28.25 20.11
N GLN A 28 21.99 29.04 20.94
CA GLN A 28 21.90 28.93 22.40
C GLN A 28 20.48 29.32 22.86
N GLY A 29 19.70 28.32 23.31
CA GLY A 29 18.30 28.51 23.72
C GLY A 29 17.25 28.05 22.69
N MET A 30 17.65 27.42 21.58
CA MET A 30 16.70 26.82 20.63
C MET A 30 16.26 25.42 21.06
N SER A 31 14.98 25.12 20.87
CA SER A 31 14.35 23.82 21.12
C SER A 31 14.38 22.93 19.87
N ILE A 32 14.52 21.62 20.06
CA ILE A 32 14.18 20.64 19.04
C ILE A 32 12.72 20.27 19.27
N ASP A 33 11.83 20.91 18.51
CA ASP A 33 10.39 20.67 18.57
C ASP A 33 9.94 19.67 17.49
N GLY A 34 8.90 18.90 17.79
CA GLY A 34 8.30 17.96 16.83
C GLY A 34 8.89 16.54 16.82
N ILE A 35 9.78 16.18 17.74
CA ILE A 35 10.18 14.77 17.94
C ILE A 35 9.16 14.07 18.85
N GLY A 36 8.38 13.17 18.27
CA GLY A 36 7.60 12.18 19.02
C GLY A 36 8.40 10.88 19.18
N ILE A 37 8.65 10.44 20.42
CA ILE A 37 9.18 9.11 20.70
C ILE A 37 8.00 8.25 21.16
N THR A 38 7.62 7.27 20.33
CA THR A 38 6.66 6.25 20.75
C THR A 38 7.41 5.01 21.18
N VAL A 39 7.36 4.69 22.47
CA VAL A 39 7.94 3.49 23.03
C VAL A 39 6.87 2.41 23.05
N TYR A 40 7.09 1.34 22.30
CA TYR A 40 6.28 0.13 22.35
C TYR A 40 7.08 -0.93 23.10
N ALA A 41 6.59 -1.34 24.28
CA ALA A 41 7.07 -2.55 24.92
C ALA A 41 6.28 -3.73 24.35
N THR A 42 6.99 -4.74 23.87
CA THR A 42 6.39 -6.03 23.51
C THR A 42 7.18 -7.09 24.26
N GLN A 43 6.49 -7.95 25.00
CA GLN A 43 7.11 -9.02 25.77
C GLN A 43 7.90 -9.95 24.83
N ALA A 44 9.21 -10.09 25.04
CA ALA A 44 9.96 -11.13 24.36
C ALA A 44 9.56 -12.50 24.91
N LYS A 45 9.50 -13.53 24.05
CA LYS A 45 9.18 -14.90 24.47
C LYS A 45 10.20 -15.36 25.54
N GLY A 46 9.77 -15.41 26.81
CA GLY A 46 10.62 -15.78 27.95
C GLY A 46 11.00 -14.64 28.89
N GLU A 47 10.54 -13.40 28.67
CA GLU A 47 10.66 -12.32 29.65
C GLU A 47 9.53 -12.39 30.69
N TYR A 48 9.93 -12.38 31.97
CA TYR A 48 9.08 -12.39 33.15
C TYR A 48 9.35 -11.10 33.92
N ASP A 49 8.42 -10.15 33.95
CA ASP A 49 8.56 -8.93 34.78
C ASP A 49 8.06 -9.12 36.23
N SER A 50 7.53 -10.32 36.51
CA SER A 50 7.05 -10.83 37.79
C SER A 50 6.73 -12.33 37.62
N THR A 51 6.13 -13.01 38.61
CA THR A 51 5.95 -14.49 38.63
C THR A 51 5.02 -15.06 37.53
N ARG A 52 4.56 -14.26 36.57
CA ARG A 52 3.65 -14.70 35.51
C ARG A 52 4.01 -14.09 34.14
N ASN A 53 3.61 -14.78 33.08
CA ASN A 53 3.91 -14.47 31.69
C ASN A 53 2.68 -13.98 30.90
N ASP A 54 1.58 -13.66 31.58
CA ASP A 54 0.26 -13.32 31.01
C ASP A 54 -0.18 -11.88 31.35
N TYR A 55 0.71 -11.04 31.89
CA TYR A 55 0.32 -9.74 32.43
C TYR A 55 -0.22 -8.76 31.37
N ASP A 56 0.21 -8.90 30.11
CA ASP A 56 -0.27 -8.12 28.96
C ASP A 56 -1.32 -8.87 28.11
N GLU A 57 -1.70 -10.11 28.46
CA GLU A 57 -2.66 -10.91 27.67
C GLU A 57 -4.04 -10.22 27.56
N ASN A 58 -4.35 -9.33 28.50
CA ASN A 58 -5.57 -8.51 28.52
C ASN A 58 -5.29 -7.00 28.40
N ALA A 59 -4.08 -6.60 28.00
CA ALA A 59 -3.75 -5.19 27.81
C ALA A 59 -4.64 -4.58 26.73
N THR A 60 -5.53 -3.67 27.14
CA THR A 60 -6.39 -2.94 26.21
C THR A 60 -5.61 -1.73 25.72
N TYR A 61 -5.12 -1.78 24.48
CA TYR A 61 -4.49 -0.63 23.85
C TYR A 61 -5.55 0.37 23.39
N PRO A 62 -5.35 1.68 23.60
CA PRO A 62 -6.27 2.69 23.10
C PRO A 62 -6.42 2.57 21.58
N THR A 63 -7.66 2.51 21.11
CA THR A 63 -8.02 2.50 19.69
C THR A 63 -8.31 3.93 19.24
N GLY A 64 -8.05 4.22 17.97
CA GLY A 64 -8.36 5.51 17.37
C GLY A 64 -7.27 6.01 16.44
N ALA A 65 -7.54 7.17 15.84
CA ALA A 65 -6.61 7.91 15.02
C ALA A 65 -5.94 9.02 15.84
N THR A 66 -4.65 9.21 15.62
CA THR A 66 -3.88 10.35 16.13
C THR A 66 -3.14 11.00 14.97
N ILE A 67 -3.01 12.32 14.98
CA ILE A 67 -2.13 13.04 14.07
C ILE A 67 -0.94 13.57 14.88
N VAL A 68 0.27 13.23 14.48
CA VAL A 68 1.50 13.66 15.15
C VAL A 68 1.56 15.18 15.18
N GLY A 69 1.78 15.75 16.36
CA GLY A 69 1.78 17.20 16.59
C GLY A 69 0.42 17.76 17.02
N LEU A 70 -0.64 16.96 17.03
CA LEU A 70 -1.90 17.31 17.69
C LEU A 70 -2.05 16.56 19.00
N ASN A 71 -2.73 17.18 19.96
CA ASN A 71 -3.14 16.51 21.17
C ASN A 71 -4.44 15.71 20.92
N GLY A 72 -4.55 14.54 21.56
CA GLY A 72 -5.76 13.72 21.55
C GLY A 72 -5.74 12.53 20.60
N THR A 73 -6.66 11.61 20.85
CA THR A 73 -6.97 10.44 20.04
C THR A 73 -8.44 10.53 19.64
N TYR A 74 -8.74 10.19 18.39
CA TYR A 74 -10.05 10.43 17.77
C TYR A 74 -10.67 9.12 17.30
N ASP A 75 -11.97 8.96 17.47
CA ASP A 75 -12.70 7.73 17.11
C ASP A 75 -12.84 7.52 15.59
N SER A 76 -12.66 8.57 14.80
CA SER A 76 -12.71 8.52 13.33
C SER A 76 -11.65 9.39 12.68
N LEU A 77 -11.33 9.08 11.42
CA LEU A 77 -10.43 9.91 10.63
C LEU A 77 -11.00 11.31 10.41
N THR A 78 -12.32 11.45 10.23
CA THR A 78 -12.97 12.76 10.05
C THR A 78 -12.75 13.65 11.27
N ALA A 79 -13.00 13.13 12.48
CA ALA A 79 -12.81 13.92 13.70
C ALA A 79 -11.36 14.38 13.89
N ALA A 80 -10.39 13.49 13.65
CA ALA A 80 -8.97 13.85 13.67
C ALA A 80 -8.63 14.93 12.64
N MET A 81 -9.16 14.82 11.42
CA MET A 81 -8.87 15.76 10.35
C MET A 81 -9.55 17.13 10.56
N VAL A 82 -10.73 17.18 11.19
CA VAL A 82 -11.34 18.44 11.65
C VAL A 82 -10.40 19.16 12.63
N ALA A 83 -9.91 18.46 13.65
CA ALA A 83 -8.97 19.04 14.61
C ALA A 83 -7.66 19.52 13.96
N TRP A 84 -7.15 18.77 12.96
CA TRP A 84 -6.00 19.20 12.18
C TRP A 84 -6.26 20.47 11.39
N ARG A 85 -7.41 20.56 10.70
CA ARG A 85 -7.81 21.75 9.95
C ARG A 85 -7.92 22.97 10.85
N GLU A 86 -8.55 22.83 12.02
CA GLU A 86 -8.68 23.90 13.01
C GLU A 86 -7.30 24.40 13.50
N SER A 87 -6.34 23.49 13.73
CA SER A 87 -4.96 23.85 14.10
C SER A 87 -4.22 24.68 13.03
N LYS A 88 -4.71 24.65 11.79
CA LYS A 88 -4.16 25.37 10.62
C LYS A 88 -5.05 26.54 10.18
N ASN A 89 -6.10 26.87 10.94
CA ASN A 89 -7.12 27.86 10.58
C ASN A 89 -7.80 27.57 9.23
N ILE A 90 -7.95 26.28 8.86
CA ILE A 90 -8.70 25.86 7.68
C ILE A 90 -10.16 25.69 8.07
N LEU A 91 -11.07 26.39 7.38
CA LEU A 91 -12.49 26.38 7.67
C LEU A 91 -13.13 25.00 7.43
N THR A 92 -13.90 24.52 8.41
CA THR A 92 -14.58 23.21 8.40
C THR A 92 -16.09 23.32 8.16
N THR A 93 -16.65 24.54 8.12
CA THR A 93 -18.10 24.74 7.97
C THR A 93 -18.43 25.93 7.07
N GLY A 94 -19.71 26.03 6.69
CA GLY A 94 -20.25 27.16 5.92
C GLY A 94 -19.86 27.16 4.44
N GLY A 95 -20.28 28.20 3.72
CA GLY A 95 -20.02 28.36 2.28
C GLY A 95 -18.55 28.56 1.91
N ASN A 96 -17.68 28.82 2.89
CA ASN A 96 -16.24 29.02 2.72
C ASN A 96 -15.41 27.83 3.21
N MET A 97 -16.01 26.64 3.40
CA MET A 97 -15.28 25.43 3.82
C MET A 97 -14.06 25.17 2.92
N GLY A 98 -12.92 24.89 3.54
CA GLY A 98 -11.63 24.74 2.84
C GLY A 98 -10.85 26.04 2.71
N GLY A 99 -11.48 27.19 2.98
CA GLY A 99 -10.80 28.48 3.08
C GLY A 99 -9.78 28.50 4.21
N HIS A 100 -8.66 29.18 3.99
CA HIS A 100 -7.53 29.24 4.91
C HIS A 100 -6.79 30.58 4.77
N PRO A 101 -5.89 30.93 5.71
CA PRO A 101 -5.06 32.14 5.60
C PRO A 101 -4.16 32.13 4.36
N ALA A 102 -3.90 33.31 3.79
CA ALA A 102 -3.19 33.45 2.52
C ALA A 102 -1.72 32.96 2.55
N GLU A 103 -1.11 32.98 3.73
CA GLU A 103 0.25 32.51 3.99
C GLU A 103 0.38 30.98 4.03
N LEU A 104 -0.72 30.25 4.27
CA LEU A 104 -0.73 28.80 4.24
C LEU A 104 -0.73 28.32 2.78
N THR A 105 0.46 28.22 2.21
CA THR A 105 0.65 27.78 0.81
C THR A 105 1.11 26.33 0.72
N SER A 106 1.64 25.78 1.81
CA SER A 106 2.10 24.40 1.88
C SER A 106 2.00 23.80 3.29
N VAL A 107 2.01 22.47 3.35
CA VAL A 107 2.20 21.67 4.55
C VAL A 107 3.30 20.66 4.27
N ASP A 108 4.34 20.68 5.10
CA ASP A 108 5.47 19.77 4.92
C ASP A 108 5.12 18.32 5.23
N THR A 109 4.34 18.06 6.30
CA THR A 109 4.01 16.69 6.70
C THR A 109 2.66 16.62 7.42
N ILE A 110 1.89 15.60 7.08
CA ILE A 110 0.77 15.09 7.89
C ILE A 110 1.12 13.64 8.26
N SER A 111 1.28 13.35 9.54
CA SER A 111 1.63 12.01 10.02
C SER A 111 0.53 11.45 10.91
N TRP A 112 -0.02 10.32 10.53
CA TRP A 112 -1.07 9.59 11.21
C TRP A 112 -0.51 8.39 11.95
N VAL A 113 -1.05 8.15 13.13
CA VAL A 113 -0.95 6.87 13.84
C VAL A 113 -2.36 6.33 14.02
N ILE A 114 -2.62 5.16 13.45
CA ILE A 114 -3.91 4.46 13.52
C ILE A 114 -3.72 3.23 14.43
N SER A 115 -4.56 3.11 15.45
CA SER A 115 -4.53 1.99 16.40
C SER A 115 -5.90 1.30 16.42
N GLY A 116 -5.91 -0.02 16.23
CA GLY A 116 -7.16 -0.80 16.14
C GLY A 116 -8.02 -0.45 14.92
N SER A 117 -9.31 -0.77 14.98
CA SER A 117 -10.24 -0.53 13.87
C SER A 117 -10.81 0.89 13.93
N VAL A 118 -10.49 1.69 12.91
CA VAL A 118 -10.89 3.09 12.80
C VAL A 118 -11.66 3.31 11.51
N GLY A 119 -12.84 3.90 11.64
CA GLY A 119 -13.68 4.29 10.51
C GLY A 119 -13.29 5.65 9.94
N THR A 120 -13.65 5.87 8.68
CA THR A 120 -13.54 7.22 8.09
C THR A 120 -14.43 8.23 8.81
N GLY A 121 -15.54 7.82 9.44
CA GLY A 121 -16.58 8.73 9.91
C GLY A 121 -17.44 9.24 8.74
N ASP A 122 -18.05 10.42 8.90
CA ASP A 122 -19.02 10.98 7.95
C ASP A 122 -18.41 11.93 6.91
N GLY A 123 -17.15 12.33 7.06
CA GLY A 123 -16.45 13.26 6.17
C GLY A 123 -16.89 14.73 6.31
N THR A 124 -17.82 15.03 7.23
CA THR A 124 -18.38 16.38 7.42
C THR A 124 -17.28 17.40 7.71
N GLY A 125 -17.29 18.49 6.96
CA GLY A 125 -16.35 19.59 7.12
C GLY A 125 -14.92 19.34 6.64
N VAL A 126 -14.68 18.17 6.03
CA VAL A 126 -13.36 17.76 5.51
C VAL A 126 -13.44 17.45 4.04
N VAL A 127 -14.23 16.45 3.65
CA VAL A 127 -14.16 15.83 2.32
C VAL A 127 -14.73 16.73 1.22
N GLY A 128 -15.76 17.52 1.50
CA GLY A 128 -16.44 18.30 0.47
C GLY A 128 -16.95 17.42 -0.67
N THR A 129 -16.72 17.81 -1.92
CA THR A 129 -17.18 17.05 -3.10
C THR A 129 -16.22 15.95 -3.57
N SER A 130 -14.93 16.02 -3.21
CA SER A 130 -13.89 15.12 -3.75
C SER A 130 -12.57 15.09 -2.97
N GLY A 131 -12.50 15.68 -1.77
CA GLY A 131 -11.28 15.80 -0.98
C GLY A 131 -10.80 14.46 -0.42
N SER A 132 -9.47 14.24 -0.47
CA SER A 132 -8.84 13.07 0.16
C SER A 132 -8.67 13.30 1.65
N LEU A 133 -9.33 12.49 2.48
CA LEU A 133 -9.45 12.72 3.92
C LEU A 133 -8.07 12.71 4.61
N LEU A 134 -7.22 11.74 4.26
CA LEU A 134 -5.91 11.56 4.88
C LEU A 134 -4.90 12.69 4.59
N SER A 135 -5.21 13.58 3.64
CA SER A 135 -4.35 14.69 3.22
C SER A 135 -5.02 16.07 3.35
N GLY A 136 -5.88 16.27 4.34
CA GLY A 136 -6.51 17.59 4.58
C GLY A 136 -7.93 17.75 4.03
N GLY A 137 -8.41 16.82 3.20
CA GLY A 137 -9.72 16.93 2.55
C GLY A 137 -9.75 17.98 1.44
N TYR A 138 -10.89 18.66 1.28
CA TYR A 138 -11.07 19.76 0.34
C TYR A 138 -10.53 21.07 0.92
N ILE A 139 -9.54 21.65 0.26
CA ILE A 139 -8.89 22.92 0.63
C ILE A 139 -8.93 23.84 -0.60
N TYR A 140 -9.37 25.09 -0.42
CA TYR A 140 -9.49 26.05 -1.50
C TYR A 140 -9.12 27.48 -1.04
N PRO A 141 -8.20 28.19 -1.74
CA PRO A 141 -7.37 27.71 -2.85
C PRO A 141 -6.51 26.48 -2.50
N GLY A 142 -6.05 25.74 -3.51
CA GLY A 142 -5.24 24.54 -3.25
C GLY A 142 -3.89 24.87 -2.64
N ILE A 143 -3.42 24.05 -1.70
CA ILE A 143 -2.08 24.14 -1.08
C ILE A 143 -1.24 22.93 -1.43
N ALA A 144 0.09 23.05 -1.37
CA ALA A 144 0.98 21.92 -1.55
C ALA A 144 1.03 21.05 -0.28
N ILE A 145 0.81 19.74 -0.41
CA ILE A 145 1.07 18.78 0.66
C ILE A 145 2.33 18.00 0.28
N ASN A 146 3.40 18.11 1.04
CA ASN A 146 4.67 17.46 0.66
C ASN A 146 4.67 15.98 1.06
N ASN A 147 4.36 15.66 2.32
CA ASN A 147 4.43 14.29 2.81
C ASN A 147 3.19 13.90 3.61
N VAL A 148 2.68 12.69 3.38
CA VAL A 148 1.64 12.06 4.21
C VAL A 148 2.10 10.67 4.62
N TYR A 149 2.18 10.43 5.93
CA TYR A 149 2.56 9.14 6.50
C TYR A 149 1.39 8.58 7.29
N ILE A 150 1.01 7.33 7.04
CA ILE A 150 -0.06 6.63 7.75
C ILE A 150 0.54 5.35 8.34
N LYS A 151 0.75 5.36 9.66
CA LYS A 151 1.29 4.21 10.39
C LYS A 151 0.18 3.49 11.15
N GLY A 152 0.00 2.22 10.86
CA GLY A 152 -0.80 1.30 11.62
C GLY A 152 -0.02 0.65 12.75
N VAL A 153 -0.67 0.54 13.90
CA VAL A 153 -0.22 -0.19 15.09
C VAL A 153 -1.39 -0.95 15.70
N ASN A 154 -1.12 -1.92 16.57
CA ASN A 154 -2.15 -2.66 17.32
C ASN A 154 -3.28 -3.19 16.42
N ASN A 155 -2.91 -3.90 15.35
CA ASN A 155 -3.84 -4.44 14.35
C ASN A 155 -4.72 -3.36 13.69
N ALA A 156 -4.09 -2.25 13.29
CA ALA A 156 -4.77 -1.14 12.66
C ALA A 156 -5.59 -1.57 11.44
N GLU A 157 -6.83 -1.12 11.40
CA GLU A 157 -7.76 -1.36 10.31
C GLU A 157 -8.42 -0.04 9.92
N LEU A 158 -8.47 0.26 8.63
CA LEU A 158 -9.18 1.43 8.10
C LEU A 158 -10.39 1.00 7.30
N LYS A 159 -11.57 1.45 7.73
CA LYS A 159 -12.86 1.12 7.10
C LYS A 159 -13.40 2.31 6.33
N ASN A 160 -13.83 2.07 5.09
CA ASN A 160 -14.47 3.09 4.27
C ASN A 160 -15.97 3.18 4.57
N GLU A 161 -16.36 4.02 5.53
CA GLU A 161 -17.75 4.22 5.94
C GLU A 161 -18.47 5.27 5.09
N ILE A 162 -17.72 6.18 4.46
CA ILE A 162 -18.26 7.18 3.53
C ILE A 162 -18.70 6.53 2.20
N GLY A 163 -18.08 5.41 1.82
CA GLY A 163 -18.42 4.64 0.63
C GLY A 163 -17.90 5.22 -0.68
N GLY A 164 -17.11 6.30 -0.64
CA GLY A 164 -16.47 6.88 -1.83
C GLY A 164 -15.14 6.21 -2.16
N ASP A 165 -14.88 5.99 -3.45
CA ASP A 165 -13.65 5.33 -3.92
C ASP A 165 -12.37 6.08 -3.52
N TYR A 166 -12.43 7.41 -3.36
CA TYR A 166 -11.28 8.27 -3.08
C TYR A 166 -11.00 8.50 -1.59
N VAL A 167 -11.84 7.97 -0.69
CA VAL A 167 -11.85 8.39 0.72
C VAL A 167 -10.58 7.97 1.46
N LEU A 168 -10.11 6.75 1.19
CA LEU A 168 -8.85 6.23 1.72
C LEU A 168 -7.66 6.51 0.78
N SER A 169 -7.85 7.39 -0.21
CA SER A 169 -6.76 7.98 -0.98
C SER A 169 -6.09 9.09 -0.18
N SER A 170 -4.93 9.54 -0.64
CA SER A 170 -4.23 10.68 -0.06
C SER A 170 -3.57 11.51 -1.16
N GLY A 171 -3.71 12.82 -1.04
CA GLY A 171 -2.89 13.80 -1.75
C GLY A 171 -1.47 13.86 -1.21
N GLY A 172 -0.62 14.54 -1.98
CA GLY A 172 0.71 14.97 -1.57
C GLY A 172 1.83 14.41 -2.46
N LYS A 173 3.03 14.99 -2.36
CA LYS A 173 4.17 14.54 -3.15
C LYS A 173 4.55 13.10 -2.80
N ASN A 174 4.72 12.82 -1.50
CA ASN A 174 5.06 11.50 -0.98
C ASN A 174 3.97 10.99 -0.04
N VAL A 175 3.45 9.80 -0.30
CA VAL A 175 2.42 9.15 0.53
C VAL A 175 2.88 7.77 0.92
N VAL A 176 2.81 7.43 2.21
CA VAL A 176 3.18 6.11 2.73
C VAL A 176 2.10 5.56 3.64
N TYR A 177 1.61 4.37 3.34
CA TYR A 177 0.84 3.53 4.24
C TYR A 177 1.73 2.41 4.78
N ASP A 178 1.75 2.22 6.09
CA ASP A 178 2.58 1.22 6.75
C ASP A 178 1.80 0.44 7.81
N GLY A 179 1.59 -0.86 7.63
CA GLY A 179 1.01 -1.69 8.68
C GLY A 179 -0.50 -1.56 8.85
N ILE A 180 -1.23 -1.20 7.79
CA ILE A 180 -2.68 -1.02 7.81
C ILE A 180 -3.38 -2.21 7.16
N THR A 181 -4.47 -2.67 7.79
CA THR A 181 -5.43 -3.59 7.16
C THR A 181 -6.57 -2.81 6.53
N PHE A 182 -6.90 -3.16 5.29
CA PHE A 182 -8.04 -2.63 4.53
C PHE A 182 -9.03 -3.76 4.28
N PRO A 183 -10.17 -3.78 5.00
CA PRO A 183 -11.21 -4.79 4.82
C PRO A 183 -11.90 -4.66 3.46
N GLU A 184 -12.13 -3.43 3.02
CA GLU A 184 -12.76 -3.13 1.75
C GLU A 184 -11.75 -2.95 0.61
N TYR A 185 -12.27 -2.78 -0.60
CA TYR A 185 -11.47 -2.43 -1.77
C TYR A 185 -10.93 -1.00 -1.64
N VAL A 186 -9.65 -0.82 -1.96
CA VAL A 186 -9.00 0.49 -1.90
C VAL A 186 -8.77 0.99 -3.31
N SER A 187 -9.25 2.21 -3.59
CA SER A 187 -8.94 2.93 -4.83
C SER A 187 -8.11 4.18 -4.50
N PHE A 188 -6.80 4.09 -4.76
CA PHE A 188 -5.90 5.22 -4.66
C PHE A 188 -6.04 6.10 -5.91
N ASN A 189 -6.86 7.14 -5.77
CA ASN A 189 -7.27 8.02 -6.86
C ASN A 189 -6.77 9.46 -6.65
N SER A 190 -5.45 9.62 -6.49
CA SER A 190 -4.79 10.91 -6.24
C SER A 190 -3.48 11.01 -7.02
N LYS A 191 -3.12 12.24 -7.43
CA LYS A 191 -1.91 12.56 -8.20
C LYS A 191 -0.66 12.68 -7.32
N ALA A 192 -0.44 11.69 -6.45
CA ALA A 192 0.82 11.64 -5.70
C ALA A 192 2.00 11.36 -6.63
N GLU A 193 3.15 12.02 -6.40
CA GLU A 193 4.37 11.68 -7.13
C GLU A 193 4.84 10.28 -6.73
N ASN A 194 4.84 9.99 -5.43
CA ASN A 194 5.24 8.71 -4.87
C ASN A 194 4.16 8.20 -3.91
N VAL A 195 3.66 6.99 -4.14
CA VAL A 195 2.82 6.26 -3.18
C VAL A 195 3.48 4.93 -2.82
N THR A 196 3.59 4.67 -1.52
CA THR A 196 4.11 3.42 -0.98
C THR A 196 3.08 2.78 -0.05
N PHE A 197 2.80 1.50 -0.28
CA PHE A 197 2.13 0.65 0.68
C PHE A 197 3.15 -0.38 1.17
N LYS A 198 3.38 -0.45 2.48
CA LYS A 198 4.27 -1.44 3.09
C LYS A 198 3.65 -2.13 4.28
N ASN A 199 3.89 -3.43 4.45
CA ASN A 199 3.34 -4.19 5.57
C ASN A 199 1.80 -4.12 5.68
N CYS A 200 1.11 -3.76 4.60
CA CYS A 200 -0.35 -3.59 4.59
C CYS A 200 -1.05 -4.90 4.24
N THR A 201 -2.32 -5.03 4.63
CA THR A 201 -3.17 -6.17 4.24
C THR A 201 -4.39 -5.65 3.47
N PHE A 202 -4.66 -6.19 2.29
CA PHE A 202 -5.80 -5.84 1.45
C PHE A 202 -6.72 -7.05 1.28
N LYS A 203 -7.95 -6.95 1.79
CA LYS A 203 -8.96 -8.01 1.65
C LYS A 203 -9.86 -7.81 0.43
N GLY A 204 -10.14 -6.55 0.08
CA GLY A 204 -10.90 -6.21 -1.12
C GLY A 204 -10.08 -6.12 -2.41
N GLY A 205 -8.76 -5.86 -2.29
CA GLY A 205 -7.85 -5.54 -3.39
C GLY A 205 -7.47 -4.05 -3.41
N LEU A 206 -6.48 -3.71 -4.23
CA LEU A 206 -5.93 -2.35 -4.39
C LEU A 206 -5.96 -1.93 -5.86
N LYS A 207 -6.49 -0.75 -6.14
CA LYS A 207 -6.35 -0.06 -7.43
C LYS A 207 -5.64 1.27 -7.28
N VAL A 208 -4.69 1.54 -8.15
CA VAL A 208 -3.96 2.81 -8.19
C VAL A 208 -4.17 3.47 -9.55
N MET A 209 -4.77 4.66 -9.54
CA MET A 209 -5.26 5.30 -10.77
C MET A 209 -4.49 6.55 -11.23
N GLN A 210 -3.78 7.23 -10.34
CA GLN A 210 -3.26 8.57 -10.64
C GLN A 210 -1.83 8.83 -10.14
N ALA A 211 -1.23 7.94 -9.35
CA ALA A 211 0.14 8.13 -8.88
C ALA A 211 1.16 7.91 -9.99
N ALA A 212 2.29 8.62 -9.94
CA ALA A 212 3.40 8.46 -10.90
C ALA A 212 4.27 7.24 -10.54
N ASN A 213 4.72 7.17 -9.29
CA ASN A 213 5.53 6.07 -8.77
C ASN A 213 4.75 5.29 -7.71
N VAL A 214 4.57 3.99 -7.94
CA VAL A 214 3.81 3.09 -7.07
C VAL A 214 4.74 2.02 -6.50
N THR A 215 4.81 1.93 -5.18
CA THR A 215 5.51 0.84 -4.48
C THR A 215 4.54 0.08 -3.59
N VAL A 216 4.51 -1.24 -3.73
CA VAL A 216 3.77 -2.17 -2.87
C VAL A 216 4.76 -3.23 -2.40
N ASP A 217 5.19 -3.12 -1.14
CA ASP A 217 6.26 -3.94 -0.58
C ASP A 217 5.80 -4.68 0.67
N ASN A 218 6.12 -5.98 0.78
CA ASN A 218 5.83 -6.78 1.96
C ASN A 218 4.35 -6.71 2.42
N CYS A 219 3.42 -6.62 1.47
CA CYS A 219 1.98 -6.56 1.73
C CYS A 219 1.32 -7.93 1.53
N LYS A 220 0.15 -8.10 2.13
CA LYS A 220 -0.72 -9.28 1.98
C LYS A 220 -1.97 -8.91 1.23
N PHE A 221 -2.34 -9.73 0.25
CA PHE A 221 -3.60 -9.67 -0.47
C PHE A 221 -4.36 -10.97 -0.16
N GLU A 222 -5.37 -10.85 0.67
CA GLU A 222 -6.12 -11.98 1.25
C GLU A 222 -7.58 -11.95 0.76
N GLY A 223 -7.79 -12.42 -0.47
CA GLY A 223 -9.12 -12.46 -1.06
C GLY A 223 -9.99 -13.59 -0.48
N ASP A 224 -11.27 -13.56 -0.83
CA ASP A 224 -12.28 -14.55 -0.45
C ASP A 224 -12.73 -15.43 -1.64
N GLY A 225 -12.05 -15.33 -2.78
CA GLY A 225 -12.38 -15.98 -4.05
C GLY A 225 -13.43 -15.25 -4.89
N THR A 226 -14.05 -14.19 -4.34
CA THR A 226 -15.09 -13.40 -5.01
C THR A 226 -14.58 -12.06 -5.54
N LYS A 227 -13.48 -11.57 -4.97
CA LYS A 227 -12.87 -10.29 -5.36
C LYS A 227 -12.11 -10.42 -6.67
N ASP A 228 -12.16 -9.35 -7.44
CA ASP A 228 -11.66 -9.33 -8.81
C ASP A 228 -10.12 -9.37 -8.87
N TYR A 229 -9.48 -8.20 -8.98
CA TYR A 229 -8.02 -8.09 -8.96
C TYR A 229 -7.50 -7.92 -7.54
N ALA A 230 -6.41 -8.62 -7.21
CA ALA A 230 -5.63 -8.33 -6.01
C ALA A 230 -5.00 -6.93 -6.12
N PHE A 231 -4.30 -6.68 -7.22
CA PHE A 231 -3.66 -5.39 -7.49
C PHE A 231 -3.89 -4.94 -8.93
N PHE A 232 -4.32 -3.69 -9.10
CA PHE A 232 -4.54 -3.07 -10.40
C PHE A 232 -3.97 -1.65 -10.49
N ALA A 233 -2.82 -1.51 -11.16
CA ALA A 233 -2.26 -0.22 -11.52
C ALA A 233 -2.77 0.21 -12.91
N GLN A 234 -3.44 1.38 -13.00
CA GLN A 234 -4.01 1.89 -14.25
C GLN A 234 -3.93 3.41 -14.33
N ASN A 235 -2.99 3.97 -15.11
CA ASN A 235 -2.84 5.43 -15.25
C ASN A 235 -2.20 5.80 -16.60
N SER A 236 -2.29 7.06 -17.00
CA SER A 236 -1.62 7.64 -18.17
C SER A 236 -0.41 8.51 -17.81
N THR A 237 0.05 8.47 -16.56
CA THR A 237 1.22 9.22 -16.08
C THR A 237 2.11 8.36 -15.17
N MET A 238 2.05 7.03 -15.29
CA MET A 238 2.89 6.15 -14.47
C MET A 238 4.33 6.16 -14.99
N GLU A 239 5.27 6.27 -14.07
CA GLU A 239 6.71 6.23 -14.31
C GLU A 239 7.33 4.95 -13.75
N SER A 240 6.81 4.44 -12.64
CA SER A 240 7.27 3.20 -12.04
C SER A 240 6.18 2.47 -11.26
N VAL A 241 6.18 1.14 -11.37
CA VAL A 241 5.40 0.25 -10.51
C VAL A 241 6.33 -0.83 -9.97
N VAL A 242 6.49 -0.87 -8.65
CA VAL A 242 7.29 -1.86 -7.92
C VAL A 242 6.36 -2.66 -7.02
N PHE A 243 6.23 -3.94 -7.28
CA PHE A 243 5.40 -4.88 -6.52
C PHE A 243 6.29 -6.01 -6.01
N THR A 244 6.76 -5.90 -4.77
CA THR A 244 7.80 -6.78 -4.22
C THR A 244 7.46 -7.44 -2.90
N LYS A 245 7.91 -8.69 -2.73
CA LYS A 245 7.83 -9.44 -1.47
C LYS A 245 6.40 -9.57 -0.91
N ASN A 246 5.40 -9.53 -1.78
CA ASN A 246 4.00 -9.61 -1.37
C ASN A 246 3.50 -11.06 -1.36
N GLU A 247 2.50 -11.32 -0.54
CA GLU A 247 1.70 -12.55 -0.57
C GLU A 247 0.35 -12.24 -1.21
N VAL A 248 -0.02 -12.96 -2.26
CA VAL A 248 -1.30 -12.78 -2.98
C VAL A 248 -2.05 -14.10 -3.00
N SER A 249 -3.30 -14.11 -2.54
CA SER A 249 -4.11 -15.32 -2.57
C SER A 249 -5.60 -15.08 -2.71
N LYS A 250 -6.30 -16.04 -3.33
CA LYS A 250 -7.77 -16.14 -3.34
C LYS A 250 -8.47 -14.93 -3.98
N PHE A 251 -7.89 -14.38 -5.04
CA PHE A 251 -8.57 -13.45 -5.94
C PHE A 251 -8.96 -14.16 -7.24
N GLN A 252 -9.94 -13.63 -7.95
CA GLN A 252 -10.27 -14.09 -9.30
C GLN A 252 -9.11 -13.83 -10.27
N ARG A 253 -8.42 -12.70 -10.10
CA ARG A 253 -7.26 -12.27 -10.88
C ARG A 253 -6.20 -11.69 -9.96
N GLY A 254 -4.93 -11.94 -10.26
CA GLY A 254 -3.83 -11.46 -9.41
C GLY A 254 -3.47 -10.01 -9.69
N ILE A 255 -2.33 -9.81 -10.35
CA ILE A 255 -1.72 -8.51 -10.60
C ILE A 255 -2.03 -8.05 -12.03
N ASN A 256 -2.39 -6.77 -12.20
CA ASN A 256 -2.49 -6.14 -13.50
C ASN A 256 -1.82 -4.76 -13.48
N VAL A 257 -1.00 -4.49 -14.51
CA VAL A 257 -0.39 -3.17 -14.72
C VAL A 257 -0.67 -2.69 -16.14
N GLN A 258 -1.31 -1.52 -16.23
CA GLN A 258 -1.68 -0.83 -17.45
C GLN A 258 -1.28 0.65 -17.37
N ASP A 259 -0.10 0.96 -17.90
CA ASP A 259 0.33 2.32 -18.15
C ASP A 259 -0.03 2.75 -19.58
N PHE A 260 -0.93 3.71 -19.71
CA PHE A 260 -1.35 4.23 -21.01
C PHE A 260 -0.28 5.10 -21.68
N SER A 261 0.65 5.70 -20.92
CA SER A 261 1.72 6.53 -21.51
C SER A 261 2.91 5.72 -22.03
N LYS A 262 2.99 4.42 -21.71
CA LYS A 262 4.11 3.52 -22.12
C LYS A 262 5.47 4.01 -21.64
N THR A 263 5.49 4.64 -20.47
CA THR A 263 6.67 5.21 -19.84
C THR A 263 7.11 4.42 -18.62
N ALA A 264 6.19 3.67 -18.00
CA ALA A 264 6.44 3.01 -16.73
C ALA A 264 7.47 1.88 -16.82
N ASN A 265 8.40 1.83 -15.88
CA ASN A 265 9.21 0.64 -15.62
C ASN A 265 8.54 -0.19 -14.51
N VAL A 266 8.18 -1.44 -14.83
CA VAL A 266 7.43 -2.32 -13.95
C VAL A 266 8.30 -3.45 -13.42
N THR A 267 8.35 -3.61 -12.09
CA THR A 267 9.03 -4.70 -11.40
C THR A 267 8.03 -5.47 -10.55
N ILE A 268 7.92 -6.79 -10.79
CA ILE A 268 7.13 -7.72 -10.01
C ILE A 268 8.08 -8.81 -9.53
N SER A 269 8.54 -8.71 -8.28
CA SER A 269 9.64 -9.58 -7.81
C SER A 269 9.53 -10.09 -6.38
N GLY A 270 9.95 -11.34 -6.16
CA GLY A 270 9.99 -11.91 -4.81
C GLY A 270 8.61 -12.21 -4.22
N ASN A 271 7.55 -12.26 -5.03
CA ASN A 271 6.18 -12.44 -4.53
C ASN A 271 5.81 -13.92 -4.43
N THR A 272 4.94 -14.24 -3.47
CA THR A 272 4.22 -15.52 -3.41
C THR A 272 2.79 -15.29 -3.89
N ILE A 273 2.41 -15.88 -5.02
CA ILE A 273 1.07 -15.77 -5.61
C ILE A 273 0.45 -17.16 -5.66
N LYS A 274 -0.67 -17.35 -4.99
CA LYS A 274 -1.33 -18.66 -4.91
C LYS A 274 -2.83 -18.59 -5.03
N ASP A 275 -3.47 -19.73 -5.27
CA ASP A 275 -4.94 -19.86 -5.21
C ASP A 275 -5.67 -18.79 -6.05
N ILE A 276 -5.17 -18.47 -7.25
CA ILE A 276 -5.88 -17.57 -8.17
C ILE A 276 -6.99 -18.35 -8.85
N ILE A 277 -8.23 -17.96 -8.55
CA ILE A 277 -9.44 -18.74 -8.82
C ILE A 277 -9.88 -18.65 -10.29
N GLY A 278 -9.62 -17.51 -10.92
CA GLY A 278 -10.21 -17.16 -12.20
C GLY A 278 -11.59 -16.50 -12.05
N LYS A 279 -11.94 -15.69 -13.04
CA LYS A 279 -13.27 -15.09 -13.21
C LYS A 279 -14.07 -15.95 -14.17
N THR A 280 -15.30 -16.32 -13.80
CA THR A 280 -16.21 -17.03 -14.70
C THR A 280 -17.12 -16.04 -15.42
N GLU A 281 -17.09 -16.06 -16.74
CA GLU A 281 -17.95 -15.25 -17.60
C GLU A 281 -18.26 -16.04 -18.87
N ASN A 282 -19.48 -15.94 -19.40
CA ASN A 282 -19.92 -16.64 -20.61
C ASN A 282 -19.65 -18.16 -20.62
N GLY A 283 -19.68 -18.80 -19.44
CA GLY A 283 -19.47 -20.25 -19.30
C GLY A 283 -18.01 -20.71 -19.28
N ALA A 284 -17.04 -19.78 -19.28
CA ALA A 284 -15.62 -20.09 -19.15
C ALA A 284 -14.99 -19.38 -17.94
N THR A 285 -14.06 -20.05 -17.26
CA THR A 285 -13.25 -19.46 -16.19
C THR A 285 -11.91 -19.04 -16.75
N TYR A 286 -11.59 -17.75 -16.64
CA TYR A 286 -10.40 -17.13 -17.23
C TYR A 286 -9.74 -16.16 -16.27
N GLY A 287 -8.53 -15.73 -16.59
CA GLY A 287 -7.77 -14.78 -15.78
C GLY A 287 -6.29 -15.12 -15.77
N SER A 288 -5.53 -14.40 -14.96
CA SER A 288 -4.13 -14.72 -14.74
C SER A 288 -3.65 -14.31 -13.35
N ALA A 289 -2.57 -14.93 -12.90
CA ALA A 289 -1.85 -14.49 -11.70
C ALA A 289 -1.10 -13.18 -11.94
N ILE A 290 -0.48 -13.01 -13.12
CA ILE A 290 0.18 -11.77 -13.53
C ILE A 290 -0.24 -11.39 -14.95
N GLN A 291 -0.84 -10.21 -15.11
CA GLN A 291 -1.20 -9.63 -16.39
C GLN A 291 -0.32 -8.41 -16.72
N LEU A 292 0.39 -8.51 -17.84
CA LEU A 292 1.21 -7.46 -18.43
C LEU A 292 0.38 -6.77 -19.51
N THR A 293 -0.34 -5.70 -19.13
CA THR A 293 -1.26 -5.04 -20.06
C THR A 293 -0.53 -4.06 -20.98
N ASN A 294 0.20 -3.11 -20.41
CA ASN A 294 1.00 -2.15 -21.17
C ASN A 294 1.95 -1.39 -20.22
N ALA A 295 3.21 -1.19 -20.61
CA ALA A 295 4.21 -0.37 -19.92
C ALA A 295 5.43 -0.20 -20.85
N LYS A 296 6.46 0.54 -20.42
CA LYS A 296 7.75 0.59 -21.14
C LYS A 296 8.51 -0.72 -20.99
N THR A 297 8.65 -1.20 -19.75
CA THR A 297 9.35 -2.46 -19.45
C THR A 297 8.62 -3.26 -18.38
N PHE A 298 8.77 -4.58 -18.46
CA PHE A 298 8.34 -5.51 -17.40
C PHE A 298 9.51 -6.39 -16.97
N THR A 299 9.72 -6.47 -15.66
CA THR A 299 10.64 -7.42 -15.01
C THR A 299 9.85 -8.26 -14.03
N VAL A 300 9.72 -9.56 -14.31
CA VAL A 300 9.00 -10.54 -13.51
C VAL A 300 9.98 -11.59 -13.02
N THR A 301 10.46 -11.48 -11.79
CA THR A 301 11.56 -12.32 -11.30
C THR A 301 11.38 -12.85 -9.89
N ASN A 302 11.93 -14.01 -9.57
CA ASN A 302 11.93 -14.54 -8.21
C ASN A 302 10.52 -14.69 -7.60
N ASN A 303 9.50 -14.92 -8.42
CA ASN A 303 8.13 -15.14 -7.92
C ASN A 303 7.85 -16.63 -7.79
N THR A 304 7.13 -16.99 -6.73
CA THR A 304 6.53 -18.32 -6.58
C THR A 304 5.05 -18.22 -6.93
N ILE A 305 4.63 -18.87 -8.01
CA ILE A 305 3.26 -18.96 -8.48
C ILE A 305 2.79 -20.41 -8.28
N SER A 306 1.73 -20.63 -7.51
CA SER A 306 1.24 -21.98 -7.18
C SER A 306 -0.29 -22.05 -7.16
N ASP A 307 -0.86 -23.23 -7.37
CA ASP A 307 -2.31 -23.46 -7.25
C ASP A 307 -3.20 -22.47 -8.02
N VAL A 308 -2.71 -21.98 -9.16
CA VAL A 308 -3.44 -21.06 -10.03
C VAL A 308 -4.33 -21.86 -10.99
N ALA A 309 -5.65 -21.70 -10.88
CA ALA A 309 -6.64 -22.43 -11.68
C ALA A 309 -6.74 -21.96 -13.15
N VAL A 310 -6.14 -20.81 -13.46
CA VAL A 310 -6.15 -20.16 -14.78
C VAL A 310 -4.71 -20.00 -15.32
N ASN A 311 -4.43 -18.96 -16.10
CA ASN A 311 -3.07 -18.73 -16.60
C ASN A 311 -2.14 -18.22 -15.49
N ALA A 312 -0.88 -18.64 -15.47
CA ALA A 312 0.13 -17.96 -14.66
C ALA A 312 0.35 -16.53 -15.17
N LEU A 313 0.50 -16.39 -16.49
CA LEU A 313 0.83 -15.13 -17.15
C LEU A 313 -0.22 -14.74 -18.19
N HIS A 314 -0.36 -13.44 -18.42
CA HIS A 314 -1.11 -12.89 -19.54
C HIS A 314 -0.35 -11.70 -20.12
N ILE A 315 0.04 -11.80 -21.39
CA ILE A 315 0.57 -10.67 -22.17
C ILE A 315 -0.58 -10.17 -23.04
N TYR A 316 -1.19 -9.06 -22.63
CA TYR A 316 -2.44 -8.55 -23.20
C TYR A 316 -2.27 -8.05 -24.64
N ASN A 317 -3.34 -8.10 -25.42
CA ASN A 317 -3.37 -7.56 -26.78
C ASN A 317 -3.05 -6.04 -26.80
N GLY A 318 -1.91 -5.67 -27.37
CA GLY A 318 -1.45 -4.27 -27.42
C GLY A 318 -0.42 -3.90 -26.36
N CYS A 319 0.07 -4.86 -25.57
CA CYS A 319 1.27 -4.68 -24.75
C CYS A 319 2.47 -4.38 -25.66
N ALA A 320 2.90 -3.12 -25.67
CA ALA A 320 3.95 -2.60 -26.55
C ALA A 320 5.22 -2.28 -25.78
N ALA A 321 5.59 -3.16 -24.85
CA ALA A 321 6.80 -2.99 -24.04
C ALA A 321 8.07 -3.07 -24.91
N ASP A 322 9.07 -2.26 -24.56
CA ASP A 322 10.42 -2.32 -25.15
C ASP A 322 11.10 -3.64 -24.77
N SER A 323 10.82 -4.15 -23.56
CA SER A 323 11.37 -5.40 -23.06
C SER A 323 10.46 -6.04 -22.00
N ILE A 324 10.42 -7.37 -22.03
CA ILE A 324 9.82 -8.21 -20.99
C ILE A 324 10.88 -9.23 -20.56
N VAL A 325 11.24 -9.20 -19.28
CA VAL A 325 12.19 -10.12 -18.64
C VAL A 325 11.42 -11.00 -17.65
N ILE A 326 11.53 -12.32 -17.80
CA ILE A 326 10.83 -13.32 -16.95
C ILE A 326 11.86 -14.37 -16.53
N ASN A 327 12.46 -14.20 -15.35
CA ASN A 327 13.56 -15.06 -14.90
C ASN A 327 13.36 -15.58 -13.47
N GLU A 328 13.95 -16.73 -13.15
CA GLU A 328 14.03 -17.21 -11.76
C GLU A 328 12.66 -17.37 -11.08
N ASN A 329 11.60 -17.65 -11.84
CA ASN A 329 10.26 -17.88 -11.27
C ASN A 329 10.01 -19.37 -11.08
N ASP A 330 9.31 -19.73 -10.01
CA ASP A 330 8.77 -21.08 -9.79
C ASP A 330 7.27 -21.05 -10.05
N ILE A 331 6.82 -21.75 -11.11
CA ILE A 331 5.47 -21.63 -11.66
C ILE A 331 4.78 -22.99 -11.69
N THR A 332 3.75 -23.13 -10.86
CA THR A 332 2.74 -24.19 -10.92
C THR A 332 1.35 -23.60 -11.16
N ALA A 333 0.75 -23.91 -12.30
CA ALA A 333 -0.55 -23.38 -12.70
C ALA A 333 -1.30 -24.31 -13.66
N ALA A 334 -2.59 -24.09 -13.88
CA ALA A 334 -3.35 -24.84 -14.87
C ALA A 334 -2.87 -24.55 -16.31
N TYR A 335 -2.54 -23.30 -16.61
CA TYR A 335 -2.06 -22.86 -17.92
C TYR A 335 -0.86 -21.92 -17.77
N LEU A 336 0.06 -21.92 -18.74
CA LEU A 336 1.26 -21.08 -18.66
C LEU A 336 0.94 -19.61 -18.97
N CYS A 337 0.63 -19.31 -20.22
CA CYS A 337 0.52 -17.94 -20.68
C CYS A 337 -0.53 -17.76 -21.76
N TRP A 338 -1.44 -16.82 -21.54
CA TRP A 338 -2.25 -16.22 -22.60
C TRP A 338 -1.44 -15.09 -23.25
N ASN A 339 -0.78 -15.36 -24.38
CA ASN A 339 0.01 -14.34 -25.10
C ASN A 339 -0.79 -13.77 -26.27
N GLU A 340 -1.66 -12.79 -26.01
CA GLU A 340 -2.47 -12.16 -27.05
C GLU A 340 -1.67 -11.22 -27.95
N ALA A 341 -0.62 -10.59 -27.41
CA ALA A 341 0.24 -9.68 -28.16
C ALA A 341 1.09 -10.39 -29.23
N ASN A 342 1.13 -11.74 -29.23
CA ASN A 342 2.12 -12.52 -29.97
C ASN A 342 3.54 -12.00 -29.72
N TYR A 343 3.82 -11.57 -28.48
CA TYR A 343 5.08 -10.95 -28.14
C TYR A 343 6.19 -12.00 -28.15
N THR A 344 7.21 -11.79 -29.00
CA THR A 344 8.30 -12.76 -29.21
C THR A 344 9.59 -12.41 -28.48
N ASN A 345 9.73 -11.18 -27.98
CA ASN A 345 10.98 -10.66 -27.44
C ASN A 345 11.07 -10.80 -25.91
N VAL A 346 10.51 -11.88 -25.36
CA VAL A 346 10.64 -12.17 -23.93
C VAL A 346 12.03 -12.75 -23.68
N THR A 347 12.82 -12.09 -22.84
CA THR A 347 14.03 -12.68 -22.28
C THR A 347 13.60 -13.53 -21.08
N SER A 348 13.88 -14.83 -21.12
CA SER A 348 13.59 -15.74 -20.02
C SER A 348 14.75 -16.69 -19.74
N SER A 349 15.03 -16.92 -18.46
CA SER A 349 15.99 -17.91 -17.98
C SER A 349 15.64 -18.41 -16.58
N ASP A 350 16.06 -19.64 -16.28
CA ASP A 350 16.05 -20.21 -14.93
C ASP A 350 14.66 -20.29 -14.30
N ASN A 351 13.61 -20.38 -15.13
CA ASN A 351 12.26 -20.60 -14.64
C ASN A 351 11.98 -22.09 -14.43
N THR A 352 11.39 -22.44 -13.30
CA THR A 352 10.79 -23.77 -13.10
C THR A 352 9.33 -23.71 -13.49
N VAL A 353 8.90 -24.49 -14.48
CA VAL A 353 7.53 -24.46 -15.00
C VAL A 353 6.89 -25.83 -14.97
N ASN A 354 5.80 -25.95 -14.22
CA ASN A 354 4.96 -27.14 -14.16
C ASN A 354 3.50 -26.76 -14.38
N VAL A 355 3.00 -26.93 -15.62
CA VAL A 355 1.60 -26.64 -15.96
C VAL A 355 0.82 -27.90 -16.33
N THR A 356 -0.44 -27.95 -15.88
CA THR A 356 -1.34 -29.08 -16.17
C THR A 356 -1.67 -29.18 -17.65
N ASN A 357 -2.06 -28.06 -18.28
CA ASN A 357 -2.47 -27.99 -19.67
C ASN A 357 -1.36 -27.41 -20.53
N ARG A 358 -0.39 -28.26 -20.90
CA ARG A 358 0.74 -27.87 -21.76
C ARG A 358 0.27 -27.40 -23.14
N ASN A 359 0.97 -26.42 -23.71
CA ASN A 359 0.70 -25.84 -25.03
C ASN A 359 -0.71 -25.24 -25.17
N GLN A 360 -1.32 -24.82 -24.06
CA GLN A 360 -2.63 -24.20 -24.03
C GLN A 360 -2.62 -22.96 -23.13
N CYS A 361 -3.55 -22.05 -23.40
CA CYS A 361 -3.99 -21.00 -22.49
C CYS A 361 -5.50 -21.08 -22.29
N VAL A 362 -6.02 -20.42 -21.27
CA VAL A 362 -7.47 -20.26 -21.08
C VAL A 362 -7.89 -18.82 -21.29
N THR A 363 -8.91 -18.62 -22.11
CA THR A 363 -9.48 -17.30 -22.40
C THR A 363 -10.94 -17.26 -21.95
N LYS A 364 -11.61 -16.11 -22.13
CA LYS A 364 -13.06 -15.97 -21.94
C LYS A 364 -13.91 -16.90 -22.81
N ASP A 365 -13.33 -17.50 -23.85
CA ASP A 365 -14.00 -18.44 -24.76
C ASP A 365 -13.51 -19.89 -24.54
N GLY A 366 -12.86 -20.16 -23.40
CA GLY A 366 -12.32 -21.46 -23.02
C GLY A 366 -10.86 -21.68 -23.41
N ALA A 367 -10.42 -22.94 -23.36
CA ALA A 367 -9.04 -23.31 -23.67
C ALA A 367 -8.71 -23.09 -25.15
N LYS A 368 -7.52 -22.53 -25.43
CA LYS A 368 -6.98 -22.29 -26.78
C LYS A 368 -5.54 -22.80 -26.86
N PRO A 369 -5.05 -23.17 -28.06
CA PRO A 369 -3.64 -23.46 -28.26
C PRO A 369 -2.76 -22.25 -27.91
N SER A 370 -1.61 -22.49 -27.29
CA SER A 370 -0.57 -21.49 -27.02
C SER A 370 0.81 -22.10 -27.26
N SER A 371 1.65 -21.40 -28.03
CA SER A 371 3.03 -21.80 -28.29
C SER A 371 4.04 -21.09 -27.37
N PHE A 372 3.56 -20.30 -26.40
CA PHE A 372 4.42 -19.57 -25.50
C PHE A 372 5.22 -20.52 -24.59
N THR A 373 6.51 -20.26 -24.46
CA THR A 373 7.43 -21.05 -23.62
C THR A 373 8.30 -20.11 -22.79
N LEU A 374 8.76 -20.61 -21.65
CA LEU A 374 9.78 -19.98 -20.82
C LEU A 374 10.97 -20.94 -20.71
N ASN A 375 12.17 -20.36 -20.64
CA ASN A 375 13.41 -21.11 -20.44
C ASN A 375 13.85 -21.12 -18.97
#